data_AF-A0A2N9MG16-F1
#
_entry.id   AF-A0A2N9MG16-F1
#
_cell.length_a   1.000
_cell.length_b   1.000
_cell.length_c   1.000
_cell.angle_alpha   90.00
_cell.angle_beta   90.00
_cell.angle_gamma   90.00
#
_symmetry.space_group_name_H-M   'P 1'
#
loop_
_entity.id
_entity.type
_entity.pdbx_description
1 polymer ?
#
loop_
_entity_poly.entity_id
_entity_poly.type
_entity_poly.pdbx_seq_one_letter_code
_entity_poly.pdbx_strand_id
1 'polypeptide(L)'
;MGQQLVAQVNAQGGGTLSGQNVNWSVNPASAGTLTSVTGTSDVNGRVSNNLTLSGSAAGTVTVTVSLASNASFRASFTITAIPLITAGTITKAGGDGQFAIVSQQFTNPLVVQVTTNTGALAAGIPVSFGASGGAILSATSVSTGSAQVTVTAPAIAGAITVTASVSGLPAVTFNLTASPPGPTFTANSFVNAADQKVGSISACGLATIIASGIAPGVQGTVSANAFGFGGLPTSLAGDTVTFGGALAPIVSVANISGSQQLTFQVPCNATTGSNSVSVSVGGGSAATTVSVLPYSPGVFQTTTIIALSSGGNYPMGIFVRPDGSFVSQTNAARKGEVITAFVTGLGAATPSVGNNALPLPTAISTANANPVVGVANQGVPVISAQLSPNLVGVYQVSFQIPSSIPSGTQVFSVGVPSGGQTYYSLGSAIPIQ
;
A
#
# COMPACT_ATOMS: atom_id res chain seq x y z
N MET A 1 -51.92 14.98 -24.19
CA MET A 1 -53.08 15.31 -25.05
C MET A 1 -53.00 16.79 -25.35
N GLY A 2 -52.57 17.16 -26.56
CA GLY A 2 -52.42 18.56 -26.97
C GLY A 2 -53.74 19.17 -27.43
N GLN A 3 -53.90 20.49 -27.30
CA GLN A 3 -55.03 21.20 -27.89
C GLN A 3 -55.01 21.07 -29.43
N GLN A 4 -56.17 20.85 -30.02
CA GLN A 4 -56.35 20.81 -31.46
C GLN A 4 -56.16 22.21 -32.05
N LEU A 5 -55.37 22.32 -33.13
CA LEU A 5 -55.19 23.57 -33.86
C LEU A 5 -56.43 23.81 -34.71
N VAL A 6 -57.09 24.96 -34.56
CA VAL A 6 -58.32 25.30 -35.30
C VAL A 6 -58.14 26.66 -35.96
N ALA A 7 -58.34 26.72 -37.27
CA ALA A 7 -58.42 27.97 -38.03
C ALA A 7 -59.79 28.10 -38.71
N GLN A 8 -60.16 29.33 -39.04
CA GLN A 8 -61.43 29.64 -39.71
C GLN A 8 -61.17 30.38 -41.02
N VAL A 9 -61.86 29.97 -42.07
CA VAL A 9 -61.83 30.60 -43.39
C VAL A 9 -63.01 31.57 -43.48
N ASN A 10 -62.71 32.86 -43.64
CA ASN A 10 -63.71 33.92 -43.70
C ASN A 10 -63.73 34.58 -45.09
N ALA A 11 -64.91 35.02 -45.52
CA ALA A 11 -65.07 35.80 -46.74
C ALA A 11 -64.64 37.26 -46.53
N GLN A 12 -64.18 37.92 -47.59
CA GLN A 12 -63.75 39.33 -47.55
C GLN A 12 -64.88 40.30 -47.13
N GLY A 13 -66.14 39.93 -47.40
CA GLY A 13 -67.33 40.70 -47.01
C GLY A 13 -67.92 40.34 -45.64
N GLY A 14 -67.26 39.49 -44.85
CA GLY A 14 -67.79 38.91 -43.62
C GLY A 14 -68.53 37.58 -43.85
N GLY A 15 -68.59 36.73 -42.83
CA GLY A 15 -69.13 35.36 -42.90
C GLY A 15 -68.06 34.28 -43.13
N THR A 16 -68.44 33.02 -42.95
CA THR A 16 -67.55 31.85 -43.01
C THR A 16 -67.67 31.12 -44.36
N LEU A 17 -66.56 30.56 -44.84
CA LEU A 17 -66.53 29.83 -46.12
C LEU A 17 -66.39 28.33 -45.88
N SER A 18 -67.42 27.58 -46.24
CA SER A 18 -67.44 26.09 -46.26
C SER A 18 -66.81 25.54 -47.54
N GLY A 19 -66.29 24.31 -47.49
CA GLY A 19 -65.81 23.57 -48.65
C GLY A 19 -64.47 24.06 -49.23
N GLN A 20 -63.74 24.92 -48.51
CA GLN A 20 -62.47 25.46 -48.97
C GLN A 20 -61.31 24.53 -48.61
N ASN A 21 -60.50 24.15 -49.59
CA ASN A 21 -59.31 23.34 -49.38
C ASN A 21 -58.18 24.19 -48.76
N VAL A 22 -57.50 23.64 -47.76
CA VAL A 22 -56.34 24.24 -47.10
C VAL A 22 -55.17 23.27 -47.09
N ASN A 23 -53.96 23.83 -47.12
CA ASN A 23 -52.70 23.13 -46.93
C ASN A 23 -52.12 23.48 -45.56
N TRP A 24 -51.58 22.47 -44.87
CA TRP A 24 -50.92 22.62 -43.59
C TRP A 24 -49.43 22.25 -43.71
N SER A 25 -48.58 23.04 -43.05
CA SER A 25 -47.14 22.79 -43.00
C SER A 25 -46.57 23.11 -41.62
N VAL A 26 -45.57 22.36 -41.19
CA VAL A 26 -44.81 22.61 -39.96
C VAL A 26 -43.43 23.13 -40.31
N ASN A 27 -42.96 24.16 -39.58
CA ASN A 27 -41.60 24.68 -39.70
C ASN A 27 -40.94 24.77 -38.31
N PRO A 28 -39.73 24.20 -38.12
CA PRO A 28 -39.01 23.33 -39.06
C PRO A 28 -39.75 22.00 -39.28
N ALA A 29 -39.62 21.42 -40.48
CA ALA A 29 -40.36 20.19 -40.85
C ALA A 29 -40.00 18.99 -39.96
N SER A 30 -38.82 18.97 -39.34
CA SER A 30 -38.38 17.95 -38.39
C SER A 30 -39.00 18.09 -37.00
N ALA A 31 -39.70 19.19 -36.69
CA ALA A 31 -40.23 19.47 -35.36
C ALA A 31 -41.48 18.65 -35.01
N GLY A 32 -42.15 18.03 -35.98
CA GLY A 32 -43.33 17.23 -35.68
C GLY A 32 -44.11 16.80 -36.90
N THR A 33 -45.10 15.95 -36.67
CA THR A 33 -46.00 15.42 -37.69
C THR A 33 -47.42 15.93 -37.46
N LEU A 34 -48.10 16.28 -38.56
CA LEU A 34 -49.51 16.65 -38.56
C LEU A 34 -50.36 15.43 -38.86
N THR A 35 -51.59 15.39 -38.34
CA THR A 35 -52.55 14.32 -38.68
C THR A 35 -52.88 14.25 -40.16
N SER A 36 -52.88 15.40 -40.84
CA SER A 36 -53.01 15.51 -42.30
C SER A 36 -52.30 16.78 -42.77
N VAL A 37 -51.75 16.80 -43.99
CA VAL A 37 -51.18 18.02 -44.59
C VAL A 37 -52.19 18.80 -45.42
N THR A 38 -53.41 18.28 -45.57
CA THR A 38 -54.52 18.92 -46.28
C THR A 38 -55.81 18.84 -45.47
N GLY A 39 -56.73 19.78 -45.67
CA GLY A 39 -58.07 19.73 -45.07
C GLY A 39 -59.08 20.53 -45.88
N THR A 40 -60.36 20.36 -45.56
CA THR A 40 -61.47 21.12 -46.18
C THR A 40 -62.30 21.76 -45.07
N SER A 41 -62.67 23.02 -45.23
CA SER A 41 -63.46 23.74 -44.22
C SER A 41 -64.87 23.18 -44.06
N ASP A 42 -65.33 23.07 -42.81
CA ASP A 42 -66.67 22.59 -42.47
C ASP A 42 -67.77 23.64 -42.74
N VAL A 43 -69.02 23.31 -42.39
CA VAL A 43 -70.18 24.22 -42.54
C VAL A 43 -70.03 25.55 -41.80
N ASN A 44 -69.16 25.62 -40.79
CA ASN A 44 -68.85 26.83 -40.03
C ASN A 44 -67.53 27.49 -40.49
N GLY A 45 -66.97 27.04 -41.61
CA GLY A 45 -65.71 27.49 -42.19
C GLY A 45 -64.47 27.08 -41.39
N ARG A 46 -64.56 26.09 -40.49
CA ARG A 46 -63.45 25.67 -39.64
C ARG A 46 -62.64 24.54 -40.27
N VAL A 47 -61.34 24.60 -40.08
CA VAL A 47 -60.37 23.53 -40.39
C VAL A 47 -59.57 23.22 -39.15
N SER A 48 -59.31 21.95 -38.89
CA SER A 48 -58.60 21.53 -37.69
C SER A 48 -57.51 20.50 -37.97
N ASN A 49 -56.50 20.48 -37.11
CA ASN A 49 -55.38 19.55 -37.22
C ASN A 49 -54.76 19.30 -35.84
N ASN A 50 -54.15 18.13 -35.66
CA ASN A 50 -53.36 17.82 -34.47
C ASN A 50 -51.88 17.74 -34.85
N LEU A 51 -51.04 18.42 -34.06
CA LEU A 51 -49.58 18.36 -34.15
C LEU A 51 -49.05 17.40 -33.09
N THR A 52 -48.25 16.42 -33.51
CA THR A 52 -47.42 15.60 -32.61
C THR A 52 -45.98 16.05 -32.73
N LEU A 53 -45.42 16.63 -31.66
CA LEU A 53 -44.01 17.06 -31.65
C LEU A 53 -43.08 15.84 -31.70
N SER A 54 -41.97 15.97 -32.42
CA SER A 54 -40.90 14.96 -32.43
C SER A 54 -40.05 15.07 -31.15
N GLY A 55 -39.34 14.00 -30.78
CA GLY A 55 -38.43 14.01 -29.62
C GLY A 55 -37.24 14.97 -29.75
N SER A 56 -36.98 15.49 -30.95
CA SER A 56 -35.93 16.48 -31.25
C SER A 56 -36.47 17.90 -31.44
N ALA A 57 -37.79 18.12 -31.30
CA ALA A 57 -38.39 19.44 -31.42
C ALA A 57 -37.88 20.37 -30.31
N ALA A 58 -37.33 21.52 -30.69
CA ALA A 58 -36.82 22.52 -29.76
C ALA A 58 -37.11 23.92 -30.27
N GLY A 59 -37.43 24.83 -29.35
CA GLY A 59 -37.67 26.24 -29.66
C GLY A 59 -39.01 26.47 -30.35
N THR A 60 -39.07 27.51 -31.18
CA THR A 60 -40.31 27.94 -31.84
C THR A 60 -40.64 27.02 -33.02
N VAL A 61 -41.81 26.38 -32.94
CA VAL A 61 -42.41 25.57 -34.01
C VAL A 61 -43.61 26.34 -34.56
N THR A 62 -43.59 26.64 -35.85
CA THR A 62 -44.69 27.33 -36.53
C THR A 62 -45.48 26.35 -37.38
N VAL A 63 -46.79 26.24 -37.12
CA VAL A 63 -47.71 25.52 -38.00
C VAL A 63 -48.45 26.55 -38.84
N THR A 64 -48.32 26.48 -40.15
CA THR A 64 -49.01 27.38 -41.08
C THR A 64 -50.12 26.63 -41.77
N VAL A 65 -51.30 27.24 -41.81
CA VAL A 65 -52.43 26.82 -42.64
C VAL A 65 -52.68 27.90 -43.68
N SER A 66 -52.77 27.51 -44.95
CA SER A 66 -53.01 28.43 -46.06
C SER A 66 -54.09 27.89 -46.99
N LEU A 67 -54.86 28.78 -47.63
CA LEU A 67 -55.78 28.37 -48.69
C LEU A 67 -55.02 27.68 -49.83
N ALA A 68 -55.51 26.51 -50.27
CA ALA A 68 -54.88 25.75 -51.35
C ALA A 68 -54.95 26.51 -52.69
N SER A 69 -55.98 27.33 -52.88
CA SER A 69 -56.18 28.18 -54.07
C SER A 69 -55.29 29.44 -54.07
N ASN A 70 -54.86 29.93 -52.91
CA ASN A 70 -53.99 31.11 -52.79
C ASN A 70 -53.26 31.13 -51.44
N ALA A 71 -51.95 30.83 -51.45
CA ALA A 71 -51.11 30.76 -50.26
C ALA A 71 -50.90 32.11 -49.53
N SER A 72 -51.28 33.24 -50.14
CA SER A 72 -51.20 34.57 -49.52
C SER A 72 -52.14 34.69 -48.32
N PHE A 73 -53.27 33.98 -48.35
CA PHE A 73 -54.21 33.88 -47.23
C PHE A 73 -53.79 32.73 -46.33
N ARG A 74 -53.13 33.07 -45.23
CA ARG A 74 -52.61 32.09 -44.28
C ARG A 74 -52.78 32.56 -42.85
N ALA A 75 -52.86 31.59 -41.95
CA ALA A 75 -52.74 31.79 -40.51
C ALA A 75 -51.60 30.91 -40.00
N SER A 76 -50.95 31.36 -38.92
CA SER A 76 -49.86 30.64 -38.30
C SER A 76 -50.12 30.47 -36.82
N PHE A 77 -49.89 29.25 -36.33
CA PHE A 77 -49.85 28.91 -34.91
C PHE A 77 -48.39 28.84 -34.48
N THR A 78 -48.08 29.43 -33.33
CA THR A 78 -46.75 29.38 -32.74
C THR A 78 -46.80 28.50 -31.51
N ILE A 79 -46.02 27.42 -31.52
CA ILE A 79 -45.85 26.49 -30.41
C ILE A 79 -44.41 26.59 -29.94
N THR A 80 -44.18 26.68 -28.63
CA THR A 80 -42.84 26.56 -28.06
C THR A 80 -42.60 25.11 -27.66
N ALA A 81 -41.77 24.40 -28.44
CA ALA A 81 -41.32 23.06 -28.11
C ALA A 81 -40.18 23.13 -27.08
N ILE A 82 -40.38 22.52 -25.92
CA ILE A 82 -39.34 22.37 -24.90
C ILE A 82 -38.62 21.06 -25.20
N PRO A 83 -37.31 21.07 -25.51
CA PRO A 83 -36.56 19.84 -25.77
C PRO A 83 -36.59 18.93 -24.55
N LEU A 84 -36.79 17.63 -24.78
CA LEU A 84 -36.69 16.63 -23.73
C LEU A 84 -35.22 16.40 -23.39
N ILE A 85 -34.77 16.93 -22.26
CA ILE A 85 -33.41 16.73 -21.75
C ILE A 85 -33.38 15.43 -20.95
N THR A 86 -32.65 14.44 -21.45
CA THR A 86 -32.42 13.16 -20.76
C THR A 86 -30.94 12.95 -20.46
N ALA A 87 -30.62 11.99 -19.59
CA ALA A 87 -29.25 11.55 -19.37
C ALA A 87 -28.67 10.96 -20.66
N GLY A 88 -27.47 11.38 -21.02
CA GLY A 88 -26.73 10.97 -22.22
C GLY A 88 -25.61 9.98 -21.91
N THR A 89 -24.59 10.39 -21.15
CA THR A 89 -23.48 9.52 -20.75
C THR A 89 -23.10 9.73 -19.30
N ILE A 90 -22.49 8.72 -18.67
CA ILE A 90 -21.87 8.80 -17.36
C ILE A 90 -20.40 8.40 -17.47
N THR A 91 -19.51 9.19 -16.89
CA THR A 91 -18.06 8.97 -16.93
C THR A 91 -17.43 9.22 -15.56
N LYS A 92 -16.30 8.57 -15.28
CA LYS A 92 -15.51 8.84 -14.07
C LYS A 92 -14.75 10.14 -14.24
N ALA A 93 -14.88 11.05 -13.28
CA ALA A 93 -14.16 12.32 -13.26
C ALA A 93 -12.99 12.32 -12.24
N GLY A 94 -13.06 11.48 -11.19
CA GLY A 94 -11.96 11.37 -10.22
C GLY A 94 -12.21 10.35 -9.10
N GLY A 95 -11.15 10.06 -8.34
CA GLY A 95 -11.21 9.21 -7.14
C GLY A 95 -11.05 7.71 -7.37
N ASP A 96 -10.69 7.25 -8.57
CA ASP A 96 -10.45 5.82 -8.82
C ASP A 96 -9.05 5.36 -8.38
N GLY A 97 -8.88 4.06 -8.11
CA GLY A 97 -7.57 3.45 -7.83
C GLY A 97 -6.94 3.84 -6.49
N GLN A 98 -7.74 4.28 -5.52
CA GLN A 98 -7.23 4.76 -4.24
C GLN A 98 -7.00 3.66 -3.21
N PHE A 99 -6.15 3.97 -2.23
CA PHE A 99 -5.87 3.14 -1.07
C PHE A 99 -6.27 3.88 0.21
N ALA A 100 -6.76 3.14 1.19
CA ALA A 100 -6.97 3.61 2.56
C ALA A 100 -6.65 2.51 3.55
N ILE A 101 -6.28 2.88 4.77
CA ILE A 101 -6.19 1.92 5.88
C ILE A 101 -7.62 1.51 6.26
N VAL A 102 -7.81 0.26 6.67
CA VAL A 102 -9.09 -0.22 7.21
C VAL A 102 -9.71 0.77 8.22
N SER A 103 -11.03 0.93 8.16
CA SER A 103 -11.81 1.87 8.98
C SER A 103 -11.48 3.37 8.81
N GLN A 104 -10.64 3.75 7.85
CA GLN A 104 -10.36 5.15 7.52
C GLN A 104 -11.09 5.59 6.24
N GLN A 105 -11.33 6.89 6.13
CA GLN A 105 -11.91 7.48 4.92
C GLN A 105 -10.88 7.53 3.78
N PHE A 106 -11.31 7.20 2.56
CA PHE A 106 -10.49 7.43 1.36
C PHE A 106 -10.29 8.93 1.13
N THR A 107 -9.07 9.32 0.73
CA THR A 107 -8.66 10.72 0.68
C THR A 107 -9.43 11.54 -0.36
N ASN A 108 -9.63 11.00 -1.57
CA ASN A 108 -10.36 11.70 -2.63
C ASN A 108 -11.80 11.18 -2.71
N PRO A 109 -12.79 12.08 -2.90
CA PRO A 109 -14.15 11.65 -3.21
C PRO A 109 -14.19 10.96 -4.58
N LEU A 110 -15.15 10.04 -4.75
CA LEU A 110 -15.47 9.48 -6.06
C LEU A 110 -16.35 10.47 -6.79
N VAL A 111 -15.93 10.89 -7.98
CA VAL A 111 -16.63 11.91 -8.76
C VAL A 111 -17.05 11.31 -10.09
N VAL A 112 -18.31 11.50 -10.46
CA VAL A 112 -18.82 11.16 -11.79
C VAL A 112 -19.34 12.40 -12.50
N GLN A 113 -19.18 12.41 -13.81
CA GLN A 113 -19.73 13.44 -14.68
C GLN A 113 -20.80 12.81 -15.57
N VAL A 114 -21.98 13.41 -15.56
CA VAL A 114 -23.11 13.00 -16.40
C VAL A 114 -23.36 14.09 -17.43
N THR A 115 -23.43 13.71 -18.70
CA THR A 115 -23.86 14.60 -19.78
C THR A 115 -25.31 14.34 -20.15
N THR A 116 -25.95 15.32 -20.78
CA THR A 116 -27.29 15.17 -21.37
C THR A 116 -27.19 14.58 -22.77
N ASN A 117 -28.34 14.19 -23.35
CA ASN A 117 -28.48 13.84 -24.76
C ASN A 117 -28.03 14.95 -25.74
N THR A 118 -27.88 16.19 -25.26
CA THR A 118 -27.39 17.34 -26.03
C THR A 118 -25.89 17.61 -25.85
N GLY A 119 -25.20 16.81 -25.03
CA GLY A 119 -23.76 16.94 -24.74
C GLY A 119 -23.40 17.94 -23.63
N ALA A 120 -24.38 18.67 -23.08
CA ALA A 120 -24.17 19.56 -21.94
C ALA A 120 -24.01 18.79 -20.62
N LEU A 121 -23.46 19.42 -19.59
CA LEU A 121 -23.46 18.85 -18.24
C LEU A 121 -24.90 18.75 -17.71
N ALA A 122 -25.28 17.56 -17.26
CA ALA A 122 -26.59 17.35 -16.68
C ALA A 122 -26.63 17.94 -15.25
N ALA A 123 -27.72 18.62 -14.89
CA ALA A 123 -27.99 19.09 -13.53
C ALA A 123 -29.25 18.42 -12.98
N GLY A 124 -29.23 18.04 -11.69
CA GLY A 124 -30.39 17.47 -11.00
C GLY A 124 -30.70 16.00 -11.29
N ILE A 125 -29.94 15.31 -12.14
CA ILE A 125 -30.16 13.87 -12.43
C ILE A 125 -29.63 13.04 -11.25
N PRO A 126 -30.41 12.14 -10.64
CA PRO A 126 -29.94 11.31 -9.55
C PRO A 126 -28.95 10.24 -10.06
N VAL A 127 -27.78 10.19 -9.43
CA VAL A 127 -26.79 9.13 -9.60
C VAL A 127 -26.87 8.23 -8.37
N SER A 128 -27.12 6.94 -8.59
CA SER A 128 -27.09 5.92 -7.54
C SER A 128 -25.68 5.36 -7.36
N PHE A 129 -25.27 5.15 -6.13
CA PHE A 129 -23.99 4.54 -5.78
C PHE A 129 -24.21 3.28 -4.93
N GLY A 130 -23.55 2.19 -5.32
CA GLY A 130 -23.51 0.93 -4.56
C GLY A 130 -22.07 0.52 -4.29
N ALA A 131 -21.76 0.13 -3.05
CA ALA A 131 -20.45 -0.34 -2.65
C ALA A 131 -20.47 -1.84 -2.34
N SER A 132 -19.37 -2.53 -2.64
CA SER A 132 -19.08 -3.90 -2.21
C SER A 132 -18.06 -3.92 -1.06
N GLY A 133 -17.76 -5.13 -0.54
CA GLY A 133 -16.68 -5.31 0.45
C GLY A 133 -16.93 -4.68 1.82
N GLY A 134 -18.16 -4.26 2.13
CA GLY A 134 -18.52 -3.63 3.41
C GLY A 134 -18.08 -2.18 3.56
N ALA A 135 -17.66 -1.53 2.47
CA ALA A 135 -17.33 -0.11 2.49
C ALA A 135 -18.59 0.76 2.73
N ILE A 136 -18.41 1.86 3.45
CA ILE A 136 -19.50 2.76 3.83
C ILE A 136 -19.46 4.00 2.93
N LEU A 137 -20.57 4.32 2.28
CA LEU A 137 -20.71 5.52 1.45
C LEU A 137 -21.31 6.67 2.25
N SER A 138 -20.89 7.91 1.99
CA SER A 138 -21.51 9.10 2.60
C SER A 138 -22.95 9.32 2.15
N ALA A 139 -23.30 8.83 0.96
CA ALA A 139 -24.64 8.82 0.39
C ALA A 139 -24.76 7.69 -0.64
N THR A 140 -25.96 7.13 -0.78
CA THR A 140 -26.27 6.13 -1.83
C THR A 140 -26.89 6.73 -3.08
N SER A 141 -27.25 8.02 -3.04
CA SER A 141 -27.76 8.78 -4.18
C SER A 141 -27.39 10.25 -4.07
N VAL A 142 -26.87 10.84 -5.14
CA VAL A 142 -26.56 12.28 -5.24
C VAL A 142 -26.96 12.81 -6.61
N SER A 143 -27.45 14.05 -6.66
CA SER A 143 -27.83 14.68 -7.93
C SER A 143 -26.62 15.28 -8.66
N THR A 144 -26.66 15.25 -9.99
CA THR A 144 -25.66 15.88 -10.85
C THR A 144 -25.64 17.41 -10.66
N GLY A 145 -24.45 18.01 -10.77
CA GLY A 145 -24.13 19.37 -10.29
C GLY A 145 -23.26 19.37 -9.03
N SER A 146 -23.33 18.29 -8.22
CA SER A 146 -22.43 17.99 -7.10
C SER A 146 -22.23 16.47 -6.91
N ALA A 147 -22.24 15.69 -8.00
CA ALA A 147 -22.23 14.22 -7.95
C ALA A 147 -20.87 13.66 -7.48
N GLN A 148 -20.67 13.69 -6.16
CA GLN A 148 -19.52 13.13 -5.50
C GLN A 148 -19.93 12.42 -4.21
N VAL A 149 -19.21 11.35 -3.86
CA VAL A 149 -19.42 10.57 -2.64
C VAL A 149 -18.07 10.26 -2.02
N THR A 150 -17.98 10.38 -0.69
CA THR A 150 -16.82 9.89 0.05
C THR A 150 -17.06 8.47 0.52
N VAL A 151 -15.99 7.68 0.60
CA VAL A 151 -16.04 6.27 0.98
C VAL A 151 -15.19 6.07 2.24
N THR A 152 -15.70 5.29 3.18
CA THR A 152 -14.95 4.82 4.34
C THR A 152 -14.63 3.34 4.17
N ALA A 153 -13.36 2.98 4.34
CA ALA A 153 -12.89 1.61 4.24
C ALA A 153 -13.53 0.71 5.30
N PRO A 154 -13.82 -0.55 4.97
CA PRO A 154 -14.29 -1.56 5.92
C PRO A 154 -13.24 -1.89 6.98
N ALA A 155 -13.63 -2.68 7.98
CA ALA A 155 -12.71 -3.18 9.01
C ALA A 155 -11.77 -4.30 8.51
N ILE A 156 -12.07 -4.90 7.35
CA ILE A 156 -11.29 -6.00 6.77
C ILE A 156 -10.59 -5.50 5.50
N ALA A 157 -9.29 -5.75 5.39
CA ALA A 157 -8.52 -5.38 4.20
C ALA A 157 -8.98 -6.15 2.96
N GLY A 158 -8.88 -5.53 1.79
CA GLY A 158 -9.27 -6.15 0.53
C GLY A 158 -9.66 -5.16 -0.57
N ALA A 159 -9.96 -5.71 -1.74
CA ALA A 159 -10.48 -4.96 -2.88
C ALA A 159 -11.93 -4.53 -2.63
N ILE A 160 -12.24 -3.30 -3.02
CA ILE A 160 -13.56 -2.68 -2.88
C ILE A 160 -13.96 -2.16 -4.25
N THR A 161 -15.19 -2.44 -4.66
CA THR A 161 -15.76 -1.85 -5.88
C THR A 161 -16.92 -0.94 -5.51
N VAL A 162 -16.94 0.26 -6.09
CA VAL A 162 -18.08 1.18 -6.00
C VAL A 162 -18.62 1.42 -7.40
N THR A 163 -19.90 1.12 -7.59
CA THR A 163 -20.59 1.25 -8.87
C THR A 163 -21.51 2.46 -8.82
N ALA A 164 -21.32 3.39 -9.77
CA ALA A 164 -22.20 4.53 -9.97
C ALA A 164 -23.08 4.30 -11.20
N SER A 165 -24.39 4.52 -11.06
CA SER A 165 -25.37 4.26 -12.12
C SER A 165 -26.40 5.37 -12.25
N VAL A 166 -26.83 5.58 -13.50
CA VAL A 166 -27.96 6.43 -13.87
C VAL A 166 -28.91 5.58 -14.69
N SER A 167 -30.21 5.71 -14.45
CA SER A 167 -31.22 4.89 -15.14
C SER A 167 -31.07 4.98 -16.67
N GLY A 168 -31.02 3.83 -17.34
CA GLY A 168 -30.89 3.74 -18.80
C GLY A 168 -29.46 3.90 -19.34
N LEU A 169 -28.44 4.10 -18.50
CA LEU A 169 -27.03 4.21 -18.91
C LEU A 169 -26.18 3.05 -18.38
N PRO A 170 -25.10 2.66 -19.08
CA PRO A 170 -24.09 1.74 -18.55
C PRO A 170 -23.46 2.31 -17.28
N ALA A 171 -23.35 1.49 -16.23
CA ALA A 171 -22.74 1.91 -14.97
C ALA A 171 -21.22 2.07 -15.09
N VAL A 172 -20.64 2.91 -14.23
CA VAL A 172 -19.19 3.06 -14.08
C VAL A 172 -18.72 2.51 -12.74
N THR A 173 -17.56 1.84 -12.74
CA THR A 173 -17.01 1.19 -11.54
C THR A 173 -15.71 1.85 -11.13
N PHE A 174 -15.61 2.19 -9.84
CA PHE A 174 -14.39 2.58 -9.15
C PHE A 174 -13.81 1.38 -8.41
N ASN A 175 -12.50 1.20 -8.49
CA ASN A 175 -11.74 0.17 -7.80
C ASN A 175 -10.91 0.82 -6.70
N LEU A 176 -11.21 0.47 -5.46
CA LEU A 176 -10.53 0.96 -4.27
C LEU A 176 -9.90 -0.23 -3.53
N THR A 177 -8.92 0.03 -2.68
CA THR A 177 -8.30 -1.01 -1.86
C THR A 177 -8.18 -0.57 -0.41
N ALA A 178 -8.68 -1.40 0.51
CA ALA A 178 -8.41 -1.26 1.93
C ALA A 178 -7.17 -2.08 2.30
N SER A 179 -6.21 -1.45 2.98
CA SER A 179 -4.98 -2.06 3.48
C SER A 179 -5.05 -2.24 5.00
N PRO A 180 -4.43 -3.29 5.58
CA PRO A 180 -4.23 -3.32 7.02
C PRO A 180 -3.36 -2.13 7.48
N PRO A 181 -3.43 -1.75 8.77
CA PRO A 181 -2.48 -0.79 9.33
C PRO A 181 -1.05 -1.34 9.19
N GLY A 182 -0.11 -0.45 8.86
CA GLY A 182 1.30 -0.80 8.86
C GLY A 182 1.83 -1.12 10.27
N PRO A 183 2.99 -1.77 10.39
CA PRO A 183 3.66 -1.98 11.66
C PRO A 183 3.97 -0.66 12.37
N THR A 184 4.01 -0.66 13.70
CA THR A 184 4.34 0.54 14.50
C THR A 184 5.69 0.35 15.17
N PHE A 185 6.72 1.04 14.67
CA PHE A 185 8.09 0.97 15.21
C PHE A 185 8.78 2.33 15.23
N THR A 186 9.83 2.42 16.04
CA THR A 186 10.71 3.59 16.12
C THR A 186 12.16 3.17 15.92
N ALA A 187 13.10 4.12 15.91
CA ALA A 187 14.53 3.79 15.89
C ALA A 187 14.94 2.83 17.04
N ASN A 188 14.28 2.91 18.20
CA ASN A 188 14.56 2.04 19.36
C ASN A 188 14.01 0.61 19.21
N SER A 189 13.15 0.36 18.23
CA SER A 189 12.66 -0.99 17.91
C SER A 189 13.73 -1.85 17.21
N PHE A 190 14.82 -1.23 16.76
CA PHE A 190 15.90 -1.91 16.07
C PHE A 190 17.01 -2.27 17.05
N VAL A 191 17.34 -3.54 17.06
CA VAL A 191 18.38 -4.11 17.92
C VAL A 191 19.37 -4.90 17.11
N ASN A 192 20.57 -5.09 17.65
CA ASN A 192 21.48 -6.10 17.15
C ASN A 192 20.84 -7.50 17.26
N ALA A 193 20.88 -8.30 16.20
CA ALA A 193 20.20 -9.59 16.21
C ALA A 193 20.80 -10.64 17.16
N ALA A 194 22.06 -10.45 17.57
CA ALA A 194 22.78 -11.42 18.38
C ALA A 194 22.56 -11.24 19.88
N ASP A 195 22.58 -9.99 20.36
CA ASP A 195 22.51 -9.65 21.78
C ASP A 195 21.36 -8.69 22.15
N GLN A 196 20.54 -8.28 21.18
CA GLN A 196 19.43 -7.36 21.34
C GLN A 196 19.80 -5.94 21.83
N LYS A 197 21.05 -5.51 21.62
CA LYS A 197 21.45 -4.13 21.92
C LYS A 197 20.72 -3.11 21.03
N VAL A 198 19.91 -2.25 21.64
CA VAL A 198 19.16 -1.17 20.96
C VAL A 198 20.09 -0.20 20.25
N GLY A 199 19.75 0.17 19.01
CA GLY A 199 20.50 1.14 18.20
C GLY A 199 21.89 0.66 17.74
N SER A 200 22.21 -0.61 17.96
CA SER A 200 23.50 -1.22 17.61
C SER A 200 23.40 -1.94 16.26
N ILE A 201 23.45 -1.17 15.17
CA ILE A 201 23.28 -1.66 13.80
C ILE A 201 24.49 -1.24 12.97
N SER A 202 25.02 -2.13 12.12
CA SER A 202 26.11 -1.83 11.18
C SER A 202 25.89 -2.55 9.86
N ALA A 203 26.53 -2.07 8.79
CA ALA A 203 26.47 -2.68 7.47
C ALA A 203 26.99 -4.14 7.50
N CYS A 204 26.39 -5.00 6.68
CA CYS A 204 26.60 -6.47 6.67
C CYS A 204 26.24 -7.21 7.97
N GLY A 205 25.93 -6.52 9.07
CA GLY A 205 25.50 -7.13 10.32
C GLY A 205 24.05 -7.62 10.27
N LEU A 206 23.67 -8.43 11.27
CA LEU A 206 22.29 -8.84 11.46
C LEU A 206 21.60 -7.91 12.47
N ALA A 207 20.40 -7.48 12.13
CA ALA A 207 19.55 -6.65 12.97
C ALA A 207 18.17 -7.30 13.13
N THR A 208 17.52 -7.04 14.25
CA THR A 208 16.15 -7.47 14.52
C THR A 208 15.27 -6.26 14.80
N ILE A 209 14.10 -6.24 14.21
CA ILE A 209 13.03 -5.29 14.53
C ILE A 209 12.11 -5.99 15.52
N ILE A 210 11.93 -5.42 16.71
CA ILE A 210 10.99 -5.89 17.73
C ILE A 210 9.90 -4.82 17.86
N ALA A 211 8.72 -5.09 17.30
CA ALA A 211 7.63 -4.13 17.31
C ALA A 211 6.27 -4.76 16.99
N SER A 212 5.19 -4.12 17.43
CA SER A 212 3.83 -4.55 17.12
C SER A 212 3.49 -4.32 15.64
N GLY A 213 2.80 -5.28 15.04
CA GLY A 213 2.38 -5.26 13.65
C GLY A 213 3.46 -5.72 12.66
N ILE A 214 4.64 -6.16 13.12
CA ILE A 214 5.73 -6.68 12.27
C ILE A 214 5.44 -8.10 11.77
N ALA A 215 4.71 -8.91 12.53
CA ALA A 215 4.43 -10.31 12.18
C ALA A 215 3.03 -10.78 12.68
N PRO A 216 1.94 -10.04 12.38
CA PRO A 216 0.62 -10.30 12.98
C PRO A 216 0.01 -11.64 12.53
N GLY A 217 0.35 -12.13 11.33
CA GLY A 217 -0.16 -13.38 10.77
C GLY A 217 0.68 -14.62 11.10
N VAL A 218 1.82 -14.45 11.79
CA VAL A 218 2.73 -15.55 12.12
C VAL A 218 2.39 -16.13 13.50
N GLN A 219 2.52 -17.45 13.65
CA GLN A 219 2.54 -18.14 14.95
C GLN A 219 3.82 -18.96 15.05
N GLY A 220 4.65 -18.69 16.07
CA GLY A 220 5.97 -19.29 16.18
C GLY A 220 7.01 -18.54 15.33
N THR A 221 7.93 -19.27 14.71
CA THR A 221 9.01 -18.70 13.89
C THR A 221 8.98 -19.28 12.48
N VAL A 222 9.04 -18.40 11.48
CA VAL A 222 9.29 -18.74 10.08
C VAL A 222 10.72 -18.35 9.76
N SER A 223 11.56 -19.33 9.42
CA SER A 223 12.96 -19.11 9.03
C SER A 223 13.13 -19.21 7.52
N ALA A 224 13.98 -18.37 6.95
CA ALA A 224 14.30 -18.33 5.53
C ALA A 224 14.83 -19.66 4.97
N ASN A 225 15.61 -20.37 5.78
CA ASN A 225 16.22 -21.65 5.45
C ASN A 225 16.01 -22.63 6.61
N ALA A 226 15.21 -23.67 6.40
CA ALA A 226 14.92 -24.67 7.45
C ALA A 226 16.19 -25.37 7.99
N PHE A 227 17.27 -25.40 7.19
CA PHE A 227 18.51 -26.07 7.53
C PHE A 227 19.69 -25.12 7.80
N GLY A 228 19.47 -23.80 7.80
CA GLY A 228 20.51 -22.82 8.13
C GLY A 228 21.57 -22.56 7.05
N PHE A 229 21.42 -23.12 5.84
CA PHE A 229 22.27 -22.85 4.68
C PHE A 229 21.46 -22.37 3.47
N GLY A 230 22.13 -21.71 2.53
CA GLY A 230 21.51 -21.08 1.35
C GLY A 230 21.26 -19.58 1.52
N GLY A 231 20.96 -18.90 0.41
CA GLY A 231 20.65 -17.47 0.42
C GLY A 231 19.34 -17.16 1.15
N LEU A 232 19.30 -16.02 1.81
CA LEU A 232 18.15 -15.45 2.48
C LEU A 232 17.21 -14.77 1.46
N PRO A 233 15.89 -14.96 1.54
CA PRO A 233 14.95 -14.27 0.66
C PRO A 233 14.77 -12.81 1.08
N THR A 234 14.39 -11.95 0.14
CA THR A 234 14.01 -10.55 0.42
C THR A 234 12.53 -10.38 0.77
N SER A 235 11.77 -11.47 0.75
CA SER A 235 10.38 -11.56 1.20
C SER A 235 10.19 -12.86 1.98
N LEU A 236 9.64 -12.78 3.19
CA LEU A 236 9.40 -13.93 4.05
C LEU A 236 8.09 -13.70 4.82
N ALA A 237 7.22 -14.71 4.86
CA ALA A 237 5.89 -14.62 5.49
C ALA A 237 4.99 -13.46 4.96
N GLY A 238 5.28 -12.93 3.77
CA GLY A 238 4.58 -11.77 3.20
C GLY A 238 5.18 -10.42 3.59
N ASP A 239 6.29 -10.43 4.34
CA ASP A 239 6.95 -9.23 4.85
C ASP A 239 8.18 -8.89 4.02
N THR A 240 8.43 -7.60 3.83
CA THR A 240 9.65 -7.10 3.18
C THR A 240 10.27 -5.97 3.98
N VAL A 241 11.59 -5.86 3.93
CA VAL A 241 12.35 -4.76 4.52
C VAL A 241 13.15 -4.08 3.42
N THR A 242 12.98 -2.76 3.29
CA THR A 242 13.84 -1.91 2.46
C THR A 242 14.69 -1.04 3.36
N PHE A 243 16.00 -1.09 3.18
CA PHE A 243 16.98 -0.38 3.99
C PHE A 243 17.84 0.48 3.07
N GLY A 244 17.79 1.81 3.25
CA GLY A 244 18.50 2.75 2.39
C GLY A 244 18.13 2.62 0.90
N GLY A 245 16.90 2.19 0.59
CA GLY A 245 16.43 1.94 -0.77
C GLY A 245 16.75 0.54 -1.35
N ALA A 246 17.52 -0.29 -0.64
CA ALA A 246 17.83 -1.66 -1.05
C ALA A 246 16.97 -2.68 -0.28
N LEU A 247 16.55 -3.77 -0.94
CA LEU A 247 15.87 -4.86 -0.26
C LEU A 247 16.84 -5.61 0.66
N ALA A 248 16.47 -5.73 1.93
CA ALA A 248 17.25 -6.41 2.95
C ALA A 248 16.91 -7.91 2.98
N PRO A 249 17.91 -8.81 3.00
CA PRO A 249 17.67 -10.24 3.12
C PRO A 249 17.14 -10.60 4.51
N ILE A 250 16.06 -11.37 4.59
CA ILE A 250 15.37 -11.70 5.83
C ILE A 250 15.83 -13.07 6.33
N VAL A 251 16.24 -13.14 7.60
CA VAL A 251 16.66 -14.36 8.29
C VAL A 251 15.44 -15.10 8.85
N SER A 252 14.58 -14.37 9.56
CA SER A 252 13.41 -14.94 10.20
C SER A 252 12.33 -13.90 10.48
N VAL A 253 11.09 -14.36 10.52
CA VAL A 253 9.92 -13.63 11.01
C VAL A 253 9.30 -14.47 12.11
N ALA A 254 9.05 -13.90 13.28
CA ALA A 254 8.46 -14.65 14.38
C ALA A 254 7.44 -13.83 15.16
N ASN A 255 6.52 -14.56 15.77
CA ASN A 255 5.59 -14.09 16.77
C ASN A 255 5.48 -15.17 17.85
N ILE A 256 6.19 -14.95 18.95
CA ILE A 256 6.27 -15.89 20.07
C ILE A 256 5.62 -15.21 21.26
N SER A 257 4.50 -15.77 21.73
CA SER A 257 3.76 -15.25 22.89
C SER A 257 3.38 -13.77 22.77
N GLY A 258 3.08 -13.30 21.55
CA GLY A 258 2.73 -11.90 21.26
C GLY A 258 3.93 -10.98 21.02
N SER A 259 5.16 -11.45 21.24
CA SER A 259 6.38 -10.72 20.86
C SER A 259 6.70 -10.96 19.39
N GLN A 260 6.45 -9.93 18.57
CA GLN A 260 6.69 -9.95 17.13
C GLN A 260 8.09 -9.44 16.80
N GLN A 261 8.78 -10.18 15.93
CA GLN A 261 10.16 -9.88 15.55
C GLN A 261 10.43 -10.22 14.08
N LEU A 262 11.28 -9.42 13.45
CA LEU A 262 11.80 -9.68 12.09
C LEU A 262 13.31 -9.47 12.11
N THR A 263 14.06 -10.52 11.81
CA THR A 263 15.52 -10.49 11.73
C THR A 263 15.97 -10.44 10.28
N PHE A 264 16.89 -9.53 9.96
CA PHE A 264 17.37 -9.32 8.59
C PHE A 264 18.85 -8.97 8.58
N GLN A 265 19.50 -9.18 7.43
CA GLN A 265 20.83 -8.66 7.18
C GLN A 265 20.72 -7.20 6.72
N VAL A 266 21.40 -6.30 7.44
CA VAL A 266 21.58 -4.93 6.98
C VAL A 266 22.41 -4.96 5.69
N PRO A 267 21.93 -4.37 4.58
CA PRO A 267 22.65 -4.43 3.32
C PRO A 267 24.12 -4.02 3.46
N CYS A 268 25.01 -4.78 2.84
CA CYS A 268 26.45 -4.55 2.94
C CYS A 268 26.91 -3.20 2.36
N ASN A 269 26.12 -2.58 1.51
CA ASN A 269 26.35 -1.25 0.95
C ASN A 269 25.69 -0.13 1.77
N ALA A 270 25.08 -0.42 2.92
CA ALA A 270 24.53 0.61 3.81
C ALA A 270 25.65 1.55 4.28
N THR A 271 25.41 2.85 4.18
CA THR A 271 26.37 3.88 4.60
C THR A 271 26.23 4.17 6.09
N THR A 272 27.33 4.49 6.77
CA THR A 272 27.29 4.95 8.16
C THR A 272 26.48 6.24 8.30
N GLY A 273 25.73 6.39 9.39
CA GLY A 273 24.84 7.52 9.63
C GLY A 273 23.37 7.19 9.42
N SER A 274 22.54 8.19 9.14
CA SER A 274 21.09 8.03 9.04
C SER A 274 20.69 7.28 7.77
N ASN A 275 19.91 6.21 7.92
CA ASN A 275 19.35 5.45 6.82
C ASN A 275 17.83 5.29 7.01
N SER A 276 17.07 5.44 5.94
CA SER A 276 15.63 5.15 5.94
C SER A 276 15.40 3.64 5.92
N VAL A 277 14.50 3.15 6.78
CA VAL A 277 14.05 1.76 6.78
C VAL A 277 12.54 1.75 6.62
N SER A 278 12.05 1.05 5.60
CA SER A 278 10.62 0.76 5.46
C SER A 278 10.37 -0.74 5.59
N VAL A 279 9.30 -1.08 6.30
CA VAL A 279 8.83 -2.45 6.46
C VAL A 279 7.42 -2.53 5.92
N SER A 280 7.18 -3.49 5.04
CA SER A 280 5.86 -3.81 4.52
C SER A 280 5.42 -5.15 5.10
N VAL A 281 4.21 -5.20 5.65
CA VAL A 281 3.60 -6.37 6.31
C VAL A 281 2.17 -6.51 5.80
N GLY A 282 1.87 -7.61 5.08
CA GLY A 282 0.51 -7.91 4.63
C GLY A 282 -0.17 -6.80 3.80
N GLY A 283 0.61 -5.93 3.15
CA GLY A 283 0.13 -4.80 2.35
C GLY A 283 0.15 -3.44 3.06
N GLY A 284 0.23 -3.42 4.40
CA GLY A 284 0.49 -2.20 5.17
C GLY A 284 1.99 -1.90 5.22
N SER A 285 2.38 -0.63 5.24
CA SER A 285 3.79 -0.26 5.38
C SER A 285 4.00 0.87 6.38
N ALA A 286 5.16 0.87 7.02
CA ALA A 286 5.64 1.99 7.81
C ALA A 286 7.13 2.20 7.56
N ALA A 287 7.60 3.42 7.82
CA ALA A 287 9.00 3.77 7.65
C ALA A 287 9.52 4.58 8.85
N THR A 288 10.79 4.41 9.16
CA THR A 288 11.51 5.23 10.14
C THR A 288 12.95 5.47 9.66
N THR A 289 13.70 6.27 10.42
CA THR A 289 15.15 6.43 10.20
C THR A 289 15.91 5.80 11.35
N VAL A 290 17.00 5.12 11.02
CA VAL A 290 17.90 4.48 12.00
C VAL A 290 19.34 4.95 11.77
N SER A 291 20.14 4.97 12.83
CA SER A 291 21.57 5.27 12.73
C SER A 291 22.37 3.99 12.52
N VAL A 292 23.09 3.90 11.41
CA VAL A 292 24.06 2.84 11.12
C VAL A 292 25.42 3.26 11.66
N LEU A 293 25.96 2.44 12.56
CA LEU A 293 27.28 2.62 13.15
C LEU A 293 28.35 1.99 12.24
N PRO A 294 29.61 2.45 12.31
CA PRO A 294 30.71 1.79 11.61
C PRO A 294 30.92 0.35 12.11
N TYR A 295 30.69 0.11 13.40
CA TYR A 295 30.75 -1.20 14.03
C TYR A 295 29.64 -1.32 15.08
N SER A 296 29.09 -2.53 15.20
CA SER A 296 28.06 -2.86 16.18
C SER A 296 28.24 -4.32 16.64
N PRO A 297 29.38 -4.67 17.28
CA PRO A 297 29.60 -6.05 17.70
C PRO A 297 28.46 -6.51 18.60
N GLY A 298 27.90 -7.67 18.30
CA GLY A 298 26.92 -8.36 19.15
C GLY A 298 27.25 -9.84 19.21
N VAL A 299 27.19 -10.43 20.40
CA VAL A 299 27.57 -11.83 20.64
C VAL A 299 26.32 -12.68 20.57
N PHE A 300 26.32 -13.73 19.75
CA PHE A 300 25.17 -14.65 19.69
C PHE A 300 25.10 -15.44 20.99
N GLN A 301 23.89 -15.56 21.52
CA GLN A 301 23.64 -16.08 22.85
C GLN A 301 22.55 -17.15 22.83
N THR A 302 22.55 -18.01 23.84
CA THR A 302 21.42 -18.89 24.14
C THR A 302 20.40 -18.15 25.01
N THR A 303 19.19 -18.68 25.12
CA THR A 303 18.17 -18.19 26.05
C THR A 303 18.46 -18.56 27.51
N THR A 304 19.51 -19.37 27.76
CA THR A 304 19.90 -19.78 29.10
C THR A 304 20.60 -18.63 29.81
N ILE A 305 19.98 -18.14 30.88
CA ILE A 305 20.58 -17.15 31.78
C ILE A 305 21.39 -17.86 32.85
N ILE A 306 22.64 -17.46 33.03
CA ILE A 306 23.58 -18.05 34.00
C ILE A 306 24.14 -16.97 34.91
N ALA A 307 24.26 -17.28 36.21
CA ALA A 307 24.90 -16.42 37.18
C ALA A 307 26.43 -16.41 36.99
N LEU A 308 27.03 -15.22 37.01
CA LEU A 308 28.48 -15.07 37.00
C LEU A 308 29.08 -15.33 38.37
N SER A 309 30.34 -15.77 38.40
CA SER A 309 31.13 -15.89 39.62
C SER A 309 31.37 -14.54 40.31
N SER A 310 31.39 -13.44 39.55
CA SER A 310 31.51 -12.07 40.06
C SER A 310 30.16 -11.45 40.49
N GLY A 311 29.05 -12.17 40.36
CA GLY A 311 27.70 -11.65 40.51
C GLY A 311 27.12 -11.08 39.21
N GLY A 312 25.78 -11.07 39.14
CA GLY A 312 25.00 -10.73 37.93
C GLY A 312 24.57 -11.96 37.14
N ASN A 313 23.55 -11.78 36.30
CA ASN A 313 22.94 -12.82 35.48
C ASN A 313 23.03 -12.42 34.01
N TYR A 314 23.64 -13.26 33.18
CA TYR A 314 23.81 -12.97 31.76
C TYR A 314 23.40 -14.16 30.91
N PRO A 315 22.88 -13.92 29.70
CA PRO A 315 22.68 -14.99 28.72
C PRO A 315 24.03 -15.61 28.33
N MET A 316 24.05 -16.93 28.17
CA MET A 316 25.26 -17.64 27.78
C MET A 316 25.62 -17.36 26.32
N GLY A 317 26.86 -16.95 26.05
CA GLY A 317 27.33 -16.82 24.66
C GLY A 317 27.43 -18.18 23.97
N ILE A 318 27.31 -18.19 22.64
CA ILE A 318 27.53 -19.40 21.84
C ILE A 318 29.01 -19.49 21.54
N PHE A 319 29.64 -20.57 22.03
CA PHE A 319 31.06 -20.83 21.85
C PHE A 319 31.31 -22.27 21.43
N VAL A 320 32.36 -22.48 20.63
CA VAL A 320 32.84 -23.79 20.19
C VAL A 320 34.28 -23.99 20.65
N ARG A 321 34.54 -25.14 21.26
CA ARG A 321 35.87 -25.60 21.69
C ARG A 321 36.66 -26.18 20.50
N PRO A 322 37.99 -26.36 20.60
CA PRO A 322 38.80 -26.91 19.50
C PRO A 322 38.36 -28.29 19.01
N ASP A 323 37.71 -29.07 19.87
CA ASP A 323 37.17 -30.41 19.55
C ASP A 323 35.80 -30.36 18.84
N GLY A 324 35.29 -29.16 18.52
CA GLY A 324 33.99 -28.95 17.88
C GLY A 324 32.80 -29.01 18.84
N SER A 325 33.01 -29.31 20.12
CA SER A 325 31.94 -29.32 21.11
C SER A 325 31.55 -27.90 21.53
N PHE A 326 30.27 -27.69 21.86
CA PHE A 326 29.80 -26.41 22.39
C PHE A 326 30.22 -26.24 23.85
N VAL A 327 30.59 -25.01 24.21
CA VAL A 327 30.79 -24.65 25.62
C VAL A 327 29.44 -24.65 26.34
N SER A 328 29.39 -25.27 27.51
CA SER A 328 28.23 -25.29 28.40
C SER A 328 28.68 -25.31 29.87
N GLN A 329 27.74 -25.30 30.82
CA GLN A 329 28.09 -25.43 32.25
C GLN A 329 28.75 -26.77 32.59
N THR A 330 28.41 -27.84 31.86
CA THR A 330 28.98 -29.17 32.04
C THR A 330 30.16 -29.45 31.10
N ASN A 331 30.37 -28.59 30.10
CA ASN A 331 31.47 -28.64 29.15
C ASN A 331 32.13 -27.25 29.04
N ALA A 332 32.73 -26.79 30.13
CA ALA A 332 33.31 -25.45 30.20
C ALA A 332 34.54 -25.29 29.28
N ALA A 333 34.79 -24.05 28.85
CA ALA A 333 36.01 -23.71 28.12
C ALA A 333 37.23 -23.94 29.02
N ARG A 334 38.30 -24.53 28.50
CA ARG A 334 39.49 -24.82 29.30
C ARG A 334 40.56 -23.77 29.09
N LYS A 335 41.30 -23.46 30.14
CA LYS A 335 42.47 -22.58 30.06
C LYS A 335 43.48 -23.11 29.04
N GLY A 336 44.03 -22.21 28.24
CA GLY A 336 44.96 -22.49 27.14
C GLY A 336 44.28 -22.82 25.81
N GLU A 337 42.99 -23.17 25.80
CA GLU A 337 42.27 -23.48 24.55
C GLU A 337 41.97 -22.23 23.73
N VAL A 338 41.92 -22.42 22.41
CA VAL A 338 41.38 -21.43 21.46
C VAL A 338 39.88 -21.69 21.30
N ILE A 339 39.07 -20.76 21.77
CA ILE A 339 37.62 -20.83 21.73
C ILE A 339 37.12 -19.95 20.59
N THR A 340 36.09 -20.40 19.89
CA THR A 340 35.44 -19.61 18.84
C THR A 340 34.09 -19.09 19.34
N ALA A 341 33.91 -17.77 19.36
CA ALA A 341 32.64 -17.10 19.60
C ALA A 341 31.98 -16.72 18.27
N PHE A 342 30.65 -16.68 18.25
CA PHE A 342 29.88 -16.19 17.10
C PHE A 342 29.41 -14.76 17.35
N VAL A 343 29.69 -13.86 16.40
CA VAL A 343 29.49 -12.42 16.55
C VAL A 343 28.87 -11.84 15.28
N THR A 344 28.06 -10.79 15.35
CA THR A 344 27.66 -10.00 14.18
C THR A 344 28.12 -8.55 14.31
N GLY A 345 28.16 -7.82 13.19
CA GLY A 345 28.41 -6.37 13.20
C GLY A 345 29.87 -5.94 13.41
N LEU A 346 30.85 -6.75 12.97
CA LEU A 346 32.27 -6.37 12.93
C LEU A 346 32.65 -5.51 11.70
N GLY A 347 31.66 -5.09 10.91
CA GLY A 347 31.85 -4.27 9.71
C GLY A 347 32.21 -5.10 8.47
N ALA A 348 32.95 -4.50 7.53
CA ALA A 348 33.39 -5.14 6.30
C ALA A 348 34.55 -6.13 6.52
N ALA A 349 34.68 -7.09 5.61
CA ALA A 349 35.76 -8.08 5.59
C ALA A 349 36.53 -8.07 4.26
N THR A 350 37.74 -8.63 4.28
CA THR A 350 38.59 -8.83 3.10
C THR A 350 38.97 -10.31 2.97
N PRO A 351 38.70 -10.97 1.82
CA PRO A 351 37.99 -10.47 0.63
C PRO A 351 36.55 -10.03 0.92
N SER A 352 36.05 -9.05 0.15
CA SER A 352 34.72 -8.48 0.34
C SER A 352 33.62 -9.50 0.07
N VAL A 353 32.60 -9.51 0.92
CA VAL A 353 31.40 -10.34 0.77
C VAL A 353 30.20 -9.44 0.47
N GLY A 354 29.42 -9.82 -0.54
CA GLY A 354 28.24 -9.07 -0.97
C GLY A 354 27.04 -9.24 -0.05
N ASN A 355 25.96 -8.52 -0.37
CA ASN A 355 24.68 -8.73 0.29
C ASN A 355 24.20 -10.17 0.08
N ASN A 356 23.64 -10.79 1.13
CA ASN A 356 23.13 -12.15 1.08
C ASN A 356 24.14 -13.22 0.59
N ALA A 357 25.42 -13.02 0.88
CA ALA A 357 26.48 -13.90 0.40
C ALA A 357 27.30 -14.48 1.54
N LEU A 358 27.90 -15.63 1.26
CA LEU A 358 28.93 -16.25 2.08
C LEU A 358 30.31 -15.92 1.50
N PRO A 359 31.38 -16.00 2.30
CA PRO A 359 32.74 -15.98 1.78
C PRO A 359 32.96 -17.02 0.67
N LEU A 360 33.90 -16.76 -0.23
CA LEU A 360 34.29 -17.74 -1.24
C LEU A 360 34.79 -19.01 -0.54
N PRO A 361 34.38 -20.22 -0.96
CA PRO A 361 34.83 -21.47 -0.34
C PRO A 361 36.36 -21.66 -0.34
N THR A 362 37.06 -20.97 -1.24
CA THR A 362 38.51 -21.02 -1.41
C THR A 362 39.27 -19.89 -0.71
N ALA A 363 38.57 -18.99 -0.02
CA ALA A 363 39.20 -17.84 0.63
C ALA A 363 38.62 -17.59 2.03
N ILE A 364 39.46 -17.06 2.90
CA ILE A 364 39.06 -16.63 4.25
C ILE A 364 38.82 -15.13 4.22
N SER A 365 37.57 -14.72 4.43
CA SER A 365 37.22 -13.30 4.59
C SER A 365 37.42 -12.88 6.05
N THR A 366 38.45 -12.09 6.32
CA THR A 366 38.79 -11.60 7.66
C THR A 366 38.20 -10.21 7.88
N ALA A 367 37.67 -9.92 9.06
CA ALA A 367 37.17 -8.60 9.41
C ALA A 367 38.28 -7.55 9.21
N ASN A 368 37.93 -6.40 8.63
CA ASN A 368 38.86 -5.27 8.51
C ASN A 368 39.06 -4.55 9.85
N ALA A 369 38.14 -4.77 10.79
CA ALA A 369 38.24 -4.31 12.16
C ALA A 369 39.21 -5.16 12.98
N ASN A 370 39.80 -4.56 14.02
CA ASN A 370 40.61 -5.26 15.02
C ASN A 370 39.78 -5.44 16.29
N PRO A 371 38.93 -6.48 16.41
CA PRO A 371 38.14 -6.68 17.61
C PRO A 371 39.04 -7.03 18.80
N VAL A 372 38.61 -6.58 19.97
CA VAL A 372 39.14 -6.97 21.27
C VAL A 372 38.12 -7.86 21.97
N VAL A 373 38.60 -8.89 22.65
CA VAL A 373 37.75 -9.79 23.43
C VAL A 373 38.03 -9.56 24.91
N GLY A 374 36.96 -9.36 25.68
CA GLY A 374 37.00 -9.26 27.14
C GLY A 374 36.48 -10.54 27.78
N VAL A 375 37.24 -11.11 28.72
CA VAL A 375 36.84 -12.23 29.59
C VAL A 375 37.18 -11.88 31.02
N ALA A 376 36.23 -12.05 31.96
CA ALA A 376 36.44 -11.68 33.37
C ALA A 376 36.93 -10.22 33.55
N ASN A 377 36.43 -9.30 32.72
CA ASN A 377 36.86 -7.89 32.65
C ASN A 377 38.34 -7.67 32.27
N GLN A 378 38.99 -8.69 31.70
CA GLN A 378 40.37 -8.66 31.22
C GLN A 378 40.40 -8.83 29.70
N GLY A 379 41.32 -8.15 29.02
CA GLY A 379 41.56 -8.41 27.59
C GLY A 379 42.23 -9.77 27.39
N VAL A 380 41.77 -10.54 26.40
CA VAL A 380 42.37 -11.83 26.03
C VAL A 380 42.90 -11.82 24.60
N PRO A 381 43.91 -12.65 24.26
CA PRO A 381 44.47 -12.71 22.92
C PRO A 381 43.43 -13.14 21.88
N VAL A 382 43.18 -12.28 20.90
CA VAL A 382 42.37 -12.59 19.72
C VAL A 382 43.27 -13.19 18.65
N ILE A 383 42.89 -14.36 18.15
CA ILE A 383 43.64 -15.10 17.13
C ILE A 383 43.14 -14.74 15.74
N SER A 384 41.81 -14.67 15.56
CA SER A 384 41.20 -14.33 14.28
C SER A 384 39.77 -13.81 14.47
N ALA A 385 39.31 -13.05 13.47
CA ALA A 385 37.92 -12.64 13.31
C ALA A 385 37.54 -12.78 11.84
N GLN A 386 36.84 -13.86 11.49
CA GLN A 386 36.59 -14.25 10.10
C GLN A 386 35.09 -14.40 9.87
N LEU A 387 34.60 -14.07 8.68
CA LEU A 387 33.20 -14.37 8.34
C LEU A 387 32.98 -15.89 8.33
N SER A 388 31.83 -16.29 8.86
CA SER A 388 31.42 -17.69 8.86
C SER A 388 31.26 -18.17 7.41
N PRO A 389 31.81 -19.34 7.06
CA PRO A 389 31.63 -19.92 5.73
C PRO A 389 30.18 -20.38 5.48
N ASN A 390 29.35 -20.47 6.53
CA ASN A 390 28.01 -21.07 6.44
C ASN A 390 26.88 -20.12 6.87
N LEU A 391 27.20 -18.97 7.49
CA LEU A 391 26.20 -18.08 8.07
C LEU A 391 26.38 -16.64 7.57
N VAL A 392 25.35 -16.13 6.91
CA VAL A 392 25.31 -14.76 6.39
C VAL A 392 25.36 -13.75 7.55
N GLY A 393 26.26 -12.77 7.47
CA GLY A 393 26.38 -11.70 8.46
C GLY A 393 26.93 -12.11 9.83
N VAL A 394 27.47 -13.34 9.96
CA VAL A 394 28.05 -13.85 11.20
C VAL A 394 29.56 -14.00 11.05
N TYR A 395 30.29 -13.54 12.07
CA TYR A 395 31.72 -13.71 12.26
C TYR A 395 31.99 -14.81 13.29
N GLN A 396 33.04 -15.60 13.03
CA GLN A 396 33.71 -16.48 13.96
C GLN A 396 34.91 -15.72 14.53
N VAL A 397 34.90 -15.45 15.83
CA VAL A 397 35.98 -14.79 16.56
C VAL A 397 36.69 -15.83 17.41
N SER A 398 37.91 -16.21 17.01
CA SER A 398 38.73 -17.16 17.75
C SER A 398 39.65 -16.41 18.72
N PHE A 399 39.66 -16.81 19.99
CA PHE A 399 40.44 -16.19 21.05
C PHE A 399 40.98 -17.25 22.00
N GLN A 400 42.14 -17.00 22.61
CA GLN A 400 42.73 -17.93 23.57
C GLN A 400 42.26 -17.58 24.98
N ILE A 401 41.94 -18.58 25.81
CA ILE A 401 41.69 -18.39 27.25
C ILE A 401 43.03 -18.42 28.00
N PRO A 402 43.53 -17.30 28.56
CA PRO A 402 44.78 -17.32 29.31
C PRO A 402 44.65 -18.10 30.64
N SER A 403 45.78 -18.59 31.15
CA SER A 403 45.84 -19.26 32.46
C SER A 403 45.49 -18.33 33.64
N SER A 404 45.61 -17.01 33.44
CA SER A 404 45.27 -15.99 34.44
C SER A 404 43.77 -15.79 34.64
N ILE A 405 42.92 -16.30 33.74
CA ILE A 405 41.47 -16.15 33.88
C ILE A 405 40.96 -17.03 35.02
N PRO A 406 40.13 -16.49 35.94
CA PRO A 406 39.51 -17.28 37.00
C PRO A 406 38.59 -18.36 36.43
N SER A 407 38.60 -19.53 37.06
CA SER A 407 37.62 -20.59 36.75
C SER A 407 36.22 -20.18 37.27
N GLY A 408 35.18 -20.85 36.79
CA GLY A 408 33.78 -20.47 37.00
C GLY A 408 33.20 -19.72 35.81
N THR A 409 31.96 -19.22 35.96
CA THR A 409 31.28 -18.48 34.89
C THR A 409 31.73 -17.03 34.89
N GLN A 410 32.36 -16.60 33.80
CA GLN A 410 32.90 -15.25 33.65
C GLN A 410 32.05 -14.42 32.68
N VAL A 411 32.11 -13.09 32.83
CA VAL A 411 31.57 -12.18 31.81
C VAL A 411 32.42 -12.26 30.54
N PHE A 412 31.76 -12.19 29.39
CA PHE A 412 32.35 -12.12 28.06
C PHE A 412 31.78 -10.92 27.31
N SER A 413 32.62 -10.22 26.55
CA SER A 413 32.16 -9.18 25.61
C SER A 413 33.16 -9.02 24.46
N VAL A 414 32.67 -8.43 23.36
CA VAL A 414 33.49 -8.08 22.21
C VAL A 414 33.43 -6.57 21.99
N GLY A 415 34.59 -5.95 21.80
CA GLY A 415 34.73 -4.54 21.50
C GLY A 415 35.41 -4.32 20.15
N VAL A 416 35.11 -3.22 19.47
CA VAL A 416 35.85 -2.75 18.29
C VAL A 416 36.31 -1.31 18.55
N PRO A 417 37.62 -1.08 18.79
CA PRO A 417 38.18 0.26 18.91
C PRO A 417 38.29 0.91 17.52
N SER A 418 37.74 2.11 17.35
CA SER A 418 37.84 2.89 16.11
C SER A 418 37.62 4.38 16.37
N GLY A 419 38.47 5.23 15.77
CA GLY A 419 38.26 6.69 15.80
C GLY A 419 38.21 7.32 17.19
N GLY A 420 38.93 6.75 18.17
CA GLY A 420 38.93 7.23 19.56
C GLY A 420 37.72 6.80 20.40
N GLN A 421 36.84 5.95 19.86
CA GLN A 421 35.73 5.32 20.58
C GLN A 421 35.82 3.80 20.48
N THR A 422 35.18 3.09 21.41
CA THR A 422 35.05 1.64 21.36
C THR A 422 33.59 1.25 21.29
N TYR A 423 33.23 0.48 20.27
CA TYR A 423 31.89 -0.09 20.09
C TYR A 423 31.85 -1.43 20.80
N TYR A 424 30.99 -1.60 21.81
CA TYR A 424 30.90 -2.82 22.60
C TYR A 424 29.62 -3.60 22.31
N SER A 425 29.71 -4.93 22.36
CA SER A 425 28.54 -5.80 22.56
C SER A 425 27.94 -5.59 23.95
N LEU A 426 26.73 -6.11 24.16
CA LEU A 426 26.30 -6.42 25.53
C LEU A 426 27.13 -7.57 26.11
N GLY A 427 27.12 -7.68 27.43
CA GLY A 427 27.80 -8.76 28.13
C GLY A 427 27.06 -10.10 27.93
N SER A 428 27.82 -11.18 27.86
CA SER A 428 27.33 -12.56 27.92
C SER A 428 28.10 -13.36 28.97
N ALA A 429 27.65 -14.58 29.27
CA ALA A 429 28.33 -15.50 30.17
C ALA A 429 29.16 -16.54 29.41
N ILE A 430 30.34 -16.89 29.92
CA ILE A 430 31.16 -18.02 29.47
C ILE A 430 31.63 -18.87 30.67
N PRO A 431 31.24 -20.15 30.77
CA PRO A 431 31.81 -21.09 31.73
C PRO A 431 33.26 -21.44 31.43
N ILE A 432 34.14 -21.33 32.43
CA ILE A 432 35.59 -21.62 32.31
C ILE A 432 36.04 -22.59 33.40
N GLN A 433 36.89 -23.55 33.05
CA GLN A 433 37.53 -24.47 34.02
C GLN A 433 39.05 -24.41 33.96
#